data_AF-A0A0N0XSA3-F1
#
_entry.id   AF-A0A0N0XSA3-F1
#
_cell.length_a   1.000
_cell.length_b   1.000
_cell.length_c   1.000
_cell.angle_alpha   90.00
_cell.angle_beta   90.00
_cell.angle_gamma   90.00
#
_symmetry.space_group_name_H-M   'P 1'
#
loop_
_entity.id
_entity.type
_entity.pdbx_description
1 polymer ?
#
loop_
_entity_poly.entity_id
_entity_poly.type
_entity_poly.pdbx_seq_one_letter_code
_entity_poly.pdbx_strand_id
1 'polypeptide(L)'
;MAGLALLGLAACGGGGRTAPHTTDPVALPSPTGTKQKMSERNLGYTWPLKVDHGTAECRKDNQAVFTAPDGKTYALNDRARNAGYRDIDPLRSSGDDGDKVSLGSLLSKTLKLCRAAH
;
A
#
# COMPACT_ATOMS: atom_id res chain seq x y z
N MET A 1 -36.35 -36.53 21.29
CA MET A 1 -34.97 -36.71 20.78
C MET A 1 -34.49 -35.36 20.26
N ALA A 2 -33.92 -34.53 21.15
CA ALA A 2 -33.48 -33.19 20.82
C ALA A 2 -32.08 -33.26 20.21
N GLY A 3 -31.93 -32.71 18.99
CA GLY A 3 -30.67 -32.66 18.27
C GLY A 3 -29.74 -31.56 18.78
N LEU A 4 -28.43 -31.81 18.70
CA LEU A 4 -27.41 -30.77 18.73
C LEU A 4 -26.53 -30.94 17.50
N ALA A 5 -26.76 -30.07 16.51
CA ALA A 5 -25.82 -29.83 15.42
C ALA A 5 -24.79 -28.80 15.91
N LEU A 6 -23.54 -29.22 16.06
CA LEU A 6 -22.41 -28.34 16.35
C LEU A 6 -22.05 -27.56 15.07
N LEU A 7 -22.43 -26.30 15.03
CA LEU A 7 -21.97 -25.33 14.03
C LEU A 7 -20.51 -24.96 14.32
N GLY A 8 -19.59 -25.51 13.55
CA GLY A 8 -18.18 -25.11 13.55
C GLY A 8 -18.02 -23.71 12.96
N LEU A 9 -17.70 -22.73 13.81
CA LEU A 9 -17.28 -21.40 13.40
C LEU A 9 -15.89 -21.51 12.78
N ALA A 10 -15.81 -21.44 11.44
CA ALA A 10 -14.56 -21.19 10.74
C ALA A 10 -14.09 -19.77 11.07
N ALA A 11 -13.17 -19.64 12.03
CA ALA A 11 -12.46 -18.40 12.28
C ALA A 11 -11.58 -18.10 11.05
N CYS A 12 -11.93 -17.06 10.28
CA CYS A 12 -11.00 -16.44 9.35
C CYS A 12 -9.87 -15.81 10.17
N GLY A 13 -8.81 -16.57 10.41
CA GLY A 13 -7.55 -16.07 10.94
C GLY A 13 -6.87 -15.21 9.89
N GLY A 14 -7.28 -13.94 9.80
CA GLY A 14 -6.47 -12.91 9.17
C GLY A 14 -5.62 -12.27 10.26
N GLY A 15 -4.31 -12.58 10.26
CA GLY A 15 -3.35 -11.94 11.15
C GLY A 15 -3.55 -10.43 11.18
N GLY A 16 -3.68 -9.90 12.39
CA GLY A 16 -3.89 -8.47 12.62
C GLY A 16 -2.80 -7.65 11.94
N ARG A 17 -3.15 -6.45 11.52
CA ARG A 17 -2.15 -5.45 11.17
C ARG A 17 -1.88 -4.64 12.42
N THR A 18 -0.62 -4.27 12.66
CA THR A 18 -0.28 -3.26 13.66
C THR A 18 -1.16 -2.03 13.47
N ALA A 19 -1.72 -1.52 14.56
CA ALA A 19 -2.58 -0.34 14.50
C ALA A 19 -1.80 0.85 13.91
N PRO A 20 -2.40 1.62 12.97
CA PRO A 20 -1.77 2.82 12.47
C PRO A 20 -1.58 3.82 13.62
N HIS A 21 -0.56 4.64 13.50
CA HIS A 21 -0.21 5.68 14.45
C HIS A 21 -1.25 6.82 14.53
N THR A 22 -2.29 6.79 13.70
CA THR A 22 -3.30 7.85 13.57
C THR A 22 -4.70 7.27 13.41
N THR A 23 -5.63 7.72 14.25
CA THR A 23 -7.05 7.31 14.24
C THR A 23 -7.94 8.22 13.40
N ASP A 24 -7.44 9.39 12.98
CA ASP A 24 -8.19 10.35 12.17
C ASP A 24 -7.70 10.32 10.71
N PRO A 25 -8.41 9.62 9.81
CA PRO A 25 -8.02 9.56 8.40
C PRO A 25 -8.23 10.92 7.72
N VAL A 26 -7.22 11.36 6.96
CA VAL A 26 -7.25 12.60 6.19
C VAL A 26 -7.45 12.27 4.71
N ALA A 27 -8.31 13.01 4.02
CA ALA A 27 -8.50 12.85 2.59
C ALA A 27 -7.17 12.97 1.82
N LEU A 28 -7.03 12.19 0.76
CA LEU A 28 -5.86 12.32 -0.12
C LEU A 28 -5.83 13.72 -0.74
N PRO A 29 -4.65 14.36 -0.84
CA PRO A 29 -4.54 15.60 -1.58
C PRO A 29 -4.85 15.34 -3.06
N SER A 30 -5.42 16.34 -3.72
CA SER A 30 -5.68 16.28 -5.16
C SER A 30 -4.38 15.98 -5.91
N PRO A 31 -4.41 15.06 -6.90
CA PRO A 31 -3.24 14.74 -7.69
C PRO A 31 -2.80 15.93 -8.53
N THR A 32 -1.49 16.05 -8.75
CA THR A 32 -0.89 17.03 -9.67
C THR A 32 -0.40 16.27 -10.90
N GLY A 33 -1.30 16.08 -11.87
CA GLY A 33 -1.06 15.21 -13.03
C GLY A 33 -0.82 13.77 -12.61
N THR A 34 0.41 13.28 -12.83
CA THR A 34 0.79 11.88 -12.56
C THR A 34 1.33 11.63 -11.15
N LYS A 35 1.33 12.66 -10.28
CA LYS A 35 1.93 12.62 -8.94
C LYS A 35 0.89 12.87 -7.85
N GLN A 36 1.06 12.22 -6.71
CA GLN A 36 0.27 12.49 -5.52
C GLN A 36 1.04 12.16 -4.24
N LYS A 37 0.99 13.06 -3.26
CA LYS A 37 1.46 12.76 -1.90
C LYS A 37 0.52 11.76 -1.24
N MET A 38 1.08 10.76 -0.58
CA MET A 38 0.33 9.75 0.15
C MET A 38 1.01 9.49 1.50
N SER A 39 0.20 9.19 2.51
CA SER A 39 0.68 8.93 3.86
C SER A 39 -0.16 7.87 4.55
N GLU A 40 0.36 7.38 5.66
CA GLU A 40 -0.37 6.56 6.61
C GLU A 40 -1.66 7.24 7.06
N ARG A 41 -1.66 8.57 7.30
CA ARG A 41 -2.89 9.32 7.61
C ARG A 41 -3.95 9.23 6.53
N ASN A 42 -3.56 9.03 5.26
CA ASN A 42 -4.52 8.91 4.17
C ASN A 42 -5.08 7.49 3.99
N LEU A 43 -4.34 6.48 4.45
CA LEU A 43 -4.61 5.06 4.13
C LEU A 43 -4.85 4.19 5.37
N GLY A 44 -4.59 4.71 6.58
CA GLY A 44 -4.73 4.04 7.86
C GLY A 44 -4.11 2.64 7.85
N TYR A 45 -4.88 1.66 8.32
CA TYR A 45 -4.55 0.23 8.32
C TYR A 45 -4.21 -0.39 6.94
N THR A 46 -4.40 0.35 5.85
CA THR A 46 -4.04 -0.10 4.49
C THR A 46 -2.71 0.48 4.00
N TRP A 47 -2.03 1.28 4.83
CA TRP A 47 -0.69 1.76 4.56
C TRP A 47 0.34 0.62 4.70
N PRO A 48 1.08 0.25 3.64
CA PRO A 48 1.88 -0.97 3.65
C PRO A 48 3.36 -0.75 3.96
N LEU A 49 3.77 0.49 4.29
CA LEU A 49 5.17 0.87 4.41
C LEU A 49 5.52 1.26 5.85
N LYS A 50 6.80 1.08 6.21
CA LYS A 50 7.37 1.49 7.51
C LYS A 50 7.57 2.99 7.63
N VAL A 51 7.73 3.68 6.50
CA VAL A 51 7.79 5.15 6.46
C VAL A 51 6.37 5.70 6.50
N ASP A 52 6.16 6.81 7.19
CA ASP A 52 4.85 7.41 7.44
C ASP A 52 4.24 8.12 6.22
N HIS A 53 5.06 8.55 5.26
CA HIS A 53 4.60 9.22 4.05
C HIS A 53 5.56 9.11 2.86
N GLY A 54 5.13 9.60 1.70
CA GLY A 54 5.96 9.81 0.53
C GLY A 54 5.16 10.27 -0.67
N THR A 55 5.75 10.18 -1.86
CA THR A 55 5.11 10.60 -3.11
C THR A 55 4.95 9.41 -4.05
N ALA A 56 3.71 9.09 -4.39
CA ALA A 56 3.39 8.17 -5.46
C ALA A 56 3.40 8.91 -6.79
N GLU A 57 4.02 8.30 -7.80
CA GLU A 57 4.14 8.89 -9.13
C GLU A 57 3.95 7.80 -10.18
N CYS A 58 3.19 8.13 -11.23
CA CYS A 58 3.30 7.40 -12.48
C CYS A 58 4.29 8.07 -13.43
N ARG A 59 5.25 7.28 -13.90
CA ARG A 59 6.22 7.67 -14.92
C ARG A 59 5.88 6.99 -16.26
N LYS A 60 6.74 7.19 -17.25
CA LYS A 60 6.60 6.64 -18.62
C LYS A 60 6.23 5.16 -18.59
N ASP A 61 5.45 4.72 -19.57
CA ASP A 61 5.09 3.31 -19.78
C ASP A 61 4.42 2.63 -18.57
N ASN A 62 3.61 3.38 -17.81
CA ASN A 62 2.93 2.89 -16.60
C ASN A 62 3.89 2.37 -15.52
N GLN A 63 5.08 2.97 -15.42
CA GLN A 63 6.02 2.72 -14.32
C GLN A 63 5.47 3.37 -13.05
N ALA A 64 4.92 2.58 -12.13
CA ALA A 64 4.42 3.05 -10.86
C ALA A 64 5.58 3.07 -9.84
N VAL A 65 5.88 4.23 -9.28
CA VAL A 65 6.99 4.40 -8.33
C VAL A 65 6.53 5.14 -7.07
N PHE A 66 7.29 4.91 -5.99
CA PHE A 66 7.14 5.61 -4.73
C PHE A 66 8.47 6.25 -4.33
N THR A 67 8.46 7.55 -4.05
CA THR A 67 9.61 8.26 -3.48
C THR A 67 9.38 8.44 -1.98
N ALA A 68 10.26 7.82 -1.19
CA ALA A 68 10.22 7.90 0.26
C ALA A 68 10.77 9.26 0.76
N PRO A 69 10.59 9.61 2.06
CA PRO A 69 11.03 10.90 2.59
C PRO A 69 12.56 11.08 2.55
N ASP A 70 13.31 9.97 2.49
CA ASP A 70 14.76 9.97 2.30
C ASP A 70 15.20 10.29 0.87
N GLY A 71 14.26 10.61 -0.02
CA GLY A 71 14.50 10.96 -1.42
C GLY A 71 14.72 9.76 -2.35
N LYS A 72 14.72 8.52 -1.83
CA LYS A 72 14.95 7.33 -2.66
C LYS A 72 13.66 6.88 -3.33
N THR A 73 13.76 6.53 -4.60
CA THR A 73 12.64 6.05 -5.42
C THR A 73 12.65 4.53 -5.53
N TYR A 74 11.48 3.93 -5.35
CA TYR A 74 11.25 2.50 -5.29
C TYR A 74 10.15 2.08 -6.27
N ALA A 75 10.28 0.89 -6.83
CA ALA A 75 9.31 0.30 -7.75
C ALA A 75 8.06 -0.19 -7.01
N LEU A 76 6.88 0.20 -7.48
CA LEU A 76 5.60 -0.36 -7.01
C LEU A 76 5.07 -1.49 -7.90
N ASN A 77 5.54 -1.59 -9.14
CA ASN A 77 5.14 -2.64 -10.08
C ASN A 77 6.33 -3.20 -10.87
N ASP A 78 6.09 -4.29 -11.61
CA ASP A 78 7.12 -4.96 -12.40
C ASP A 78 7.67 -4.08 -13.52
N ARG A 79 6.85 -3.19 -14.10
CA ARG A 79 7.32 -2.24 -15.12
C ARG A 79 8.38 -1.31 -14.57
N ALA A 80 8.18 -0.80 -13.35
CA ALA A 80 9.19 0.01 -12.67
C ALA A 80 10.42 -0.83 -12.27
N ARG A 81 10.24 -2.05 -11.76
CA ARG A 81 11.38 -2.94 -11.47
C ARG A 81 12.24 -3.19 -12.72
N ASN A 82 11.59 -3.52 -13.83
CA ASN A 82 12.24 -3.77 -15.12
C ASN A 82 12.91 -2.52 -15.70
N ALA A 83 12.45 -1.32 -15.32
CA ALA A 83 13.08 -0.05 -15.67
C ALA A 83 14.29 0.30 -14.76
N GLY A 84 14.65 -0.56 -13.80
CA GLY A 84 15.82 -0.40 -12.94
C GLY A 84 15.59 0.33 -11.61
N TYR A 85 14.33 0.57 -11.23
CA TYR A 85 14.02 1.16 -9.92
C TYR A 85 14.25 0.15 -8.78
N ARG A 86 14.63 0.67 -7.61
CA ARG A 86 14.95 -0.13 -6.42
C ARG A 86 13.72 -0.91 -5.94
N ASP A 87 13.92 -2.11 -5.42
CA ASP A 87 12.81 -2.88 -4.83
C ASP A 87 12.29 -2.20 -3.55
N ILE A 88 10.96 -2.09 -3.43
CA ILE A 88 10.30 -1.49 -2.27
C ILE A 88 10.21 -2.42 -1.06
N ASP A 89 10.49 -3.73 -1.23
CA ASP A 89 10.43 -4.73 -0.17
C ASP A 89 11.14 -4.35 1.15
N PRO A 90 12.30 -3.67 1.16
CA PRO A 90 12.93 -3.20 2.39
C PRO A 90 12.06 -2.21 3.20
N LEU A 91 11.24 -1.41 2.51
CA LEU A 91 10.31 -0.46 3.11
C LEU A 91 8.98 -1.08 3.51
N ARG A 92 8.65 -2.30 3.07
CA ARG A 92 7.37 -2.94 3.40
C ARG A 92 7.30 -3.33 4.87
N SER A 93 6.19 -2.96 5.49
CA SER A 93 5.82 -3.44 6.82
C SER A 93 5.60 -4.95 6.78
N SER A 94 5.86 -5.60 7.90
CA SER A 94 5.48 -7.00 8.13
C SER A 94 4.17 -7.01 8.92
N GLY A 95 3.27 -7.92 8.60
CA GLY A 95 2.10 -8.23 9.42
C GLY A 95 2.49 -9.08 10.64
N ASP A 96 1.52 -9.36 11.50
CA ASP A 96 1.75 -10.08 12.75
C ASP A 96 2.35 -11.49 12.54
N ASP A 97 2.03 -12.12 11.40
CA ASP A 97 2.54 -13.45 11.01
C ASP A 97 3.94 -13.40 10.32
N GLY A 98 4.57 -12.23 10.25
CA GLY A 98 5.88 -12.01 9.60
C GLY A 98 5.81 -11.75 8.09
N ASP A 99 4.70 -12.11 7.44
CA ASP A 99 4.45 -11.86 6.03
C ASP A 99 4.46 -10.37 5.68
N LYS A 100 4.90 -10.03 4.47
CA LYS A 100 4.93 -8.64 4.01
C LYS A 100 3.52 -8.13 3.71
N VAL A 101 3.16 -6.99 4.31
CA VAL A 101 1.89 -6.31 4.03
C VAL A 101 1.77 -6.05 2.53
N SER A 102 0.59 -6.33 1.98
CA SER A 102 0.31 -6.16 0.55
C SER A 102 0.39 -4.69 0.13
N LEU A 103 1.05 -4.43 -0.99
CA LEU A 103 1.12 -3.10 -1.60
C LEU A 103 -0.20 -2.67 -2.28
N GLY A 104 -1.23 -3.52 -2.28
CA GLY A 104 -2.44 -3.37 -3.11
C GLY A 104 -3.04 -1.97 -3.10
N SER A 105 -3.34 -1.40 -1.93
CA SER A 105 -3.95 -0.07 -1.82
C SER A 105 -3.07 1.05 -2.40
N LEU A 106 -1.77 1.01 -2.11
CA LEU A 106 -0.80 2.00 -2.60
C LEU A 106 -0.60 1.87 -4.11
N LEU A 107 -0.43 0.64 -4.61
CA LEU A 107 -0.25 0.36 -6.03
C LEU A 107 -1.51 0.73 -6.83
N SER A 108 -2.70 0.29 -6.40
CA SER A 108 -3.95 0.59 -7.11
C SER A 108 -4.20 2.09 -7.24
N LYS A 109 -3.89 2.89 -6.21
CA LYS A 109 -4.01 4.35 -6.27
C LYS A 109 -2.98 4.95 -7.22
N THR A 110 -1.74 4.46 -7.22
CA THR A 110 -0.71 4.92 -8.16
C THR A 110 -1.06 4.57 -9.61
N LEU A 111 -1.64 3.40 -9.86
CA LEU A 111 -2.10 3.00 -11.21
C LEU A 111 -3.27 3.87 -11.71
N LYS A 112 -4.09 4.46 -10.83
CA LYS A 112 -5.07 5.47 -11.24
C LYS A 112 -4.39 6.73 -11.77
N LEU A 113 -3.27 7.15 -11.17
CA LEU A 113 -2.45 8.26 -11.68
C LEU A 113 -1.88 7.93 -13.06
N CYS A 114 -1.51 6.67 -13.31
CA CYS A 114 -1.06 6.24 -14.63
C CYS A 114 -2.15 6.38 -15.70
N ARG A 115 -3.41 6.05 -15.38
CA ARG A 115 -4.52 6.19 -16.34
C ARG A 115 -4.83 7.64 -16.65
N ALA A 116 -4.62 8.56 -15.70
CA ALA A 116 -4.78 9.99 -15.92
C ALA A 116 -3.63 10.61 -16.73
N ALA A 117 -2.57 9.85 -17.00
CA ALA A 117 -1.42 10.29 -17.80
C ALA A 117 -1.58 10.02 -19.31
N HIS A 118 -2.63 9.28 -19.70
CA HIS A 118 -3.02 8.97 -21.08
C HIS A 118 -4.33 9.66 -21.42
#